data_AF-A0A820N5W2-F1
#
_entry.id   AF-A0A820N5W2-F1
#
_cell.length_a   1.000
_cell.length_b   1.000
_cell.length_c   1.000
_cell.angle_alpha   90.00
_cell.angle_beta   90.00
_cell.angle_gamma   90.00
#
_symmetry.space_group_name_H-M   'P 1'
#
loop_
_entity.id
_entity.type
_entity.pdbx_description
1 polymer ?
#
loop_
_entity_poly.entity_id
_entity_poly.type
_entity_poly.pdbx_seq_one_letter_code
_entity_poly.pdbx_strand_id
1 'polypeptide(L)'
;MKSEDLQKLIILKHQNGDYPTKIFRDLNGILSLTTIKRWCGMIDETGSINLRYSPGRPRTARTKGAINKVKKKLQENKVSSRKLALELDISRTSARRIL
;
A
#
# COMPACT_ATOMS: atom_id res chain seq x y z
N MET A 1 -23.79 -3.98 3.40
CA MET A 1 -22.79 -3.81 4.48
C MET A 1 -21.55 -3.16 3.91
N LYS A 2 -20.92 -2.25 4.63
CA LYS A 2 -19.60 -1.74 4.23
C LYS A 2 -18.53 -2.81 4.50
N SER A 3 -17.42 -2.77 3.77
CA SER A 3 -16.33 -3.74 3.89
C SER A 3 -15.76 -3.81 5.32
N GLU A 4 -15.71 -2.67 6.02
CA GLU A 4 -15.25 -2.56 7.40
C GLU A 4 -16.17 -3.30 8.39
N ASP A 5 -17.48 -3.31 8.16
CA ASP A 5 -18.45 -3.99 9.02
C ASP A 5 -18.27 -5.51 8.94
N LEU A 6 -17.99 -6.03 7.75
CA LEU A 6 -17.70 -7.46 7.53
C LEU A 6 -16.41 -7.89 8.22
N GLN A 7 -15.37 -7.05 8.19
CA GLN A 7 -14.11 -7.33 8.87
C GLN A 7 -14.30 -7.41 10.39
N LYS A 8 -14.99 -6.44 10.99
CA LYS A 8 -15.30 -6.45 12.43
C LYS A 8 -16.09 -7.70 12.84
N LEU A 9 -17.10 -8.07 12.04
CA LEU A 9 -17.92 -9.24 12.29
C LEU A 9 -17.08 -10.54 12.25
N ILE A 10 -16.17 -10.68 11.29
CA ILE A 10 -15.29 -11.85 11.18
C ILE A 10 -14.31 -11.92 12.34
N ILE A 11 -13.73 -10.79 12.75
CA ILE A 11 -12.85 -10.72 13.92
C ILE A 11 -13.60 -11.21 15.17
N LEU A 12 -14.81 -10.69 15.42
CA LEU A 12 -15.63 -11.09 16.56
C LEU A 12 -15.96 -12.59 16.53
N LYS A 13 -16.40 -13.13 15.38
CA LYS A 13 -16.72 -14.56 15.26
C LYS A 13 -15.51 -15.46 15.48
N HIS A 14 -14.36 -15.08 14.92
CA HIS A 14 -13.11 -15.82 15.10
C HIS A 14 -12.63 -15.79 16.55
N GLN A 15 -12.72 -14.64 17.23
CA GLN A 15 -12.41 -14.51 18.66
C GLN A 15 -13.36 -15.34 19.55
N ASN A 16 -14.62 -15.50 19.14
CA ASN A 16 -15.58 -16.38 19.81
C ASN A 16 -15.31 -17.88 19.56
N GLY A 17 -14.28 -18.23 18.78
CA GLY A 17 -13.89 -19.61 18.50
C GLY A 17 -14.60 -20.24 17.30
N ASP A 18 -15.30 -19.45 16.46
CA ASP A 18 -15.93 -19.98 15.26
C ASP A 18 -14.87 -20.35 14.21
N TYR A 19 -14.94 -21.57 13.68
CA TYR A 19 -14.07 -22.01 12.59
C TYR A 19 -14.41 -21.29 11.25
N PRO A 20 -13.43 -21.10 10.34
CA PRO A 20 -13.63 -20.40 9.07
C PRO A 20 -14.80 -20.91 8.22
N THR A 21 -15.06 -22.22 8.24
CA THR A 21 -16.17 -22.84 7.51
C THR A 21 -17.53 -22.47 8.09
N LYS A 22 -17.62 -22.31 9.42
CA LYS A 22 -18.84 -21.85 10.10
C LYS A 22 -19.10 -20.39 9.78
N ILE A 23 -18.07 -19.55 9.87
CA ILE A 23 -18.12 -18.13 9.49
C ILE A 23 -18.59 -17.96 8.04
N PHE A 24 -18.08 -18.78 7.10
CA PHE A 24 -18.51 -18.75 5.70
C PHE A 24 -20.00 -19.06 5.52
N ARG A 25 -20.51 -20.06 6.24
CA ARG A 25 -21.94 -20.43 6.21
C ARG A 25 -22.80 -19.32 6.80
N ASP A 26 -22.39 -18.75 7.93
CA ASP A 26 -23.11 -17.67 8.61
C ASP A 26 -23.18 -16.38 7.77
N LEU A 27 -22.15 -16.14 6.96
CA LEU A 27 -22.10 -15.01 6.02
C LEU A 27 -22.79 -15.30 4.69
N ASN A 28 -23.46 -16.45 4.52
CA ASN A 28 -24.19 -16.83 3.30
C ASN A 28 -23.40 -16.60 2.00
N GLY A 29 -22.08 -16.83 2.03
CA GLY A 29 -21.23 -16.68 0.85
C GLY A 29 -20.98 -15.25 0.37
N ILE A 30 -21.26 -14.21 1.19
CA ILE A 30 -20.91 -12.81 0.88
C ILE A 30 -19.40 -12.66 0.57
N LEU A 31 -18.56 -13.47 1.22
CA LEU A 31 -17.13 -13.56 0.97
C LEU A 31 -16.77 -14.99 0.60
N SER A 32 -15.73 -15.15 -0.23
CA SER A 32 -15.19 -16.48 -0.52
C SER A 32 -14.56 -17.12 0.72
N LEU A 33 -14.66 -18.44 0.82
CA LEU A 33 -14.02 -19.21 1.89
C LEU A 33 -12.50 -18.96 1.95
N THR A 34 -11.86 -18.76 0.79
CA THR A 34 -10.43 -18.41 0.70
C THR A 34 -10.10 -17.09 1.37
N THR A 35 -10.95 -16.08 1.19
CA THR A 35 -10.80 -14.76 1.85
C THR A 35 -10.94 -14.90 3.35
N ILE A 36 -11.95 -15.64 3.81
CA ILE A 36 -12.19 -15.87 5.25
C ILE A 36 -11.01 -16.60 5.89
N LYS A 37 -10.53 -17.69 5.28
CA LYS A 37 -9.34 -18.42 5.76
C LYS A 37 -8.11 -17.53 5.86
N ARG A 38 -7.87 -16.70 4.83
CA ARG A 38 -6.77 -15.73 4.83
C ARG A 38 -6.89 -14.72 5.96
N TRP A 39 -8.09 -14.21 6.22
CA TRP A 39 -8.33 -13.24 7.28
C TRP A 39 -8.21 -13.85 8.67
N CYS A 40 -8.71 -15.07 8.89
CA CYS A 40 -8.48 -15.81 10.13
C CYS A 40 -6.98 -15.98 10.41
N GLY A 41 -6.19 -16.39 9.40
CA GLY A 41 -4.73 -16.49 9.55
C GLY A 41 -4.07 -15.14 9.90
N MET A 42 -4.50 -14.03 9.29
CA MET A 42 -4.01 -12.69 9.65
C MET A 42 -4.37 -12.29 11.10
N ILE A 43 -5.55 -12.68 11.56
CA ILE A 43 -5.99 -12.44 12.94
C ILE A 43 -5.14 -13.25 13.91
N ASP A 44 -4.83 -14.51 13.59
CA ASP A 44 -3.96 -15.34 14.43
C ASP A 44 -2.53 -14.78 14.52
N GLU A 45 -2.01 -14.22 13.41
CA GLU A 45 -0.66 -13.66 13.36
C GLU A 45 -0.54 -12.27 14.00
N THR A 46 -1.52 -11.38 13.78
CA THR A 46 -1.39 -9.94 14.08
C THR A 46 -2.56 -9.36 14.88
N GLY A 47 -3.56 -10.17 15.22
CA GLY A 47 -4.79 -9.73 15.90
C GLY A 47 -5.71 -8.85 15.04
N SER A 48 -5.39 -8.63 13.76
CA SER A 48 -6.10 -7.68 12.90
C SER A 48 -6.07 -8.07 11.43
N ILE A 49 -7.09 -7.65 10.69
CA ILE A 49 -7.16 -7.87 9.24
C ILE A 49 -6.46 -6.70 8.54
N ASN A 50 -5.17 -6.87 8.24
CA ASN A 50 -4.37 -5.85 7.56
C ASN A 50 -4.42 -6.02 6.04
N LEU A 51 -5.42 -5.43 5.40
CA LEU A 51 -5.50 -5.31 3.94
C LEU A 51 -4.53 -4.25 3.43
N ARG A 52 -3.23 -4.52 3.51
CA ARG A 52 -2.23 -3.64 2.88
C ARG A 52 -2.45 -3.66 1.37
N TYR A 53 -2.53 -2.47 0.78
CA TYR A 53 -2.44 -2.33 -0.66
C TYR A 53 -1.14 -3.00 -1.15
N SER A 54 -1.24 -3.72 -2.27
CA SER A 54 -0.05 -4.28 -2.90
C SER A 54 0.92 -3.12 -3.18
N PRO A 55 2.16 -3.17 -2.67
CA PRO A 55 3.12 -2.13 -2.97
C PRO A 55 3.35 -2.16 -4.48
N GLY A 56 2.89 -1.11 -5.17
CA GLY A 56 3.14 -0.95 -6.58
C GLY A 56 4.65 -0.89 -6.88
N ARG A 57 5.01 -0.73 -8.15
CA ARG A 57 6.43 -0.74 -8.55
C ARG A 57 7.26 0.27 -7.72
N PRO A 58 8.40 -0.16 -7.14
CA PRO A 58 9.25 0.73 -6.36
C PRO A 58 9.76 1.90 -7.21
N ARG A 59 9.92 3.06 -6.58
CA ARG A 59 10.41 4.28 -7.25
C ARG A 59 11.91 4.16 -7.50
N THR A 60 12.31 3.94 -8.75
CA THR A 60 13.72 3.85 -9.15
C THR A 60 14.35 5.21 -9.45
N ALA A 61 13.64 6.08 -10.20
CA ALA A 61 14.17 7.39 -10.59
C ALA A 61 13.87 8.51 -9.57
N ARG A 62 12.77 8.40 -8.82
CA ARG A 62 12.32 9.42 -7.84
C ARG A 62 12.63 8.98 -6.42
N THR A 63 13.87 8.57 -6.19
CA THR A 63 14.35 8.23 -4.85
C THR A 63 14.41 9.50 -3.98
N LYS A 64 14.36 9.34 -2.66
CA LYS A 64 14.48 10.46 -1.71
C LYS A 64 15.75 11.26 -1.95
N GLY A 65 16.86 10.58 -2.25
CA GLY A 65 18.14 11.21 -2.59
C GLY A 65 18.08 12.06 -3.85
N ALA A 66 17.50 11.53 -4.95
CA ALA A 66 17.34 12.29 -6.19
C ALA A 66 16.46 13.53 -6.02
N ILE A 67 15.35 13.41 -5.29
CA ILE A 67 14.46 14.53 -4.97
C ILE A 67 15.21 15.61 -4.18
N ASN A 68 15.96 15.21 -3.15
CA ASN A 68 16.71 16.15 -2.33
C ASN A 68 17.79 16.88 -3.12
N LYS A 69 18.50 16.19 -4.02
CA LYS A 69 19.50 16.81 -4.91
C LYS A 69 18.86 17.85 -5.83
N VAL A 70 17.74 17.50 -6.49
CA VAL A 70 17.01 18.44 -7.36
C VAL A 70 16.51 19.65 -6.58
N LYS A 71 15.91 19.44 -5.40
CA LYS A 71 15.40 20.51 -4.54
C LYS A 71 16.51 21.45 -4.05
N LYS A 72 17.62 20.89 -3.57
CA LYS A 72 18.77 21.68 -3.13
C LYS A 72 19.30 22.55 -4.27
N LYS A 73 19.40 22.00 -5.48
CA LYS A 73 19.90 22.75 -6.63
C LYS A 73 18.95 23.88 -7.05
N LEU A 74 17.65 23.63 -7.00
CA LEU A 74 16.63 24.64 -7.29
C LEU A 74 16.61 25.78 -6.26
N GLN A 75 16.93 25.47 -4.99
CA GLN A 75 17.10 26.48 -3.94
C GLN A 75 18.35 27.33 -4.15
N GLU A 76 19.49 26.73 -4.53
CA GLU A 76 20.72 27.45 -4.82
C GLU A 76 20.57 28.36 -6.05
N ASN A 77 19.97 27.86 -7.12
CA ASN A 77 19.79 28.59 -8.37
C ASN A 77 18.53 28.12 -9.10
N LYS A 78 17.70 29.04 -9.59
CA LYS A 78 16.55 28.71 -10.44
C LYS A 78 17.03 28.29 -11.82
N VAL A 79 17.24 26.99 -12.02
CA VAL A 79 17.66 26.39 -13.29
C VAL A 79 16.54 25.63 -13.98
N SER A 80 16.59 25.60 -15.32
CA SER A 80 15.62 24.85 -16.12
C SER A 80 15.73 23.34 -15.90
N SER A 81 14.62 22.63 -16.09
CA SER A 81 14.57 21.16 -15.99
C SER A 81 15.58 20.46 -16.90
N ARG A 82 15.89 21.05 -18.06
CA ARG A 82 16.93 20.55 -18.96
C ARG A 82 18.32 20.61 -18.33
N LYS A 83 18.66 21.72 -17.67
CA LYS A 83 19.96 21.91 -17.04
C LYS A 83 20.11 21.01 -15.80
N LEU A 84 19.05 20.89 -15.00
CA LEU A 84 19.00 19.95 -13.88
C LEU A 84 19.18 18.49 -14.31
N ALA A 85 18.56 18.09 -15.42
CA ALA A 85 18.68 16.73 -15.94
C ALA A 85 20.12 16.39 -16.35
N LEU A 86 20.81 17.33 -17.01
CA LEU A 86 22.21 17.16 -17.42
C LEU A 86 23.16 17.13 -16.21
N GLU A 87 22.98 18.04 -15.25
CA GLU A 87 23.86 18.13 -14.08
C GLU A 87 23.72 16.96 -13.11
N LEU A 88 22.51 16.41 -12.97
CA LEU A 88 22.20 15.36 -12.00
C LEU A 88 22.16 13.95 -12.61
N ASP A 89 22.50 13.83 -13.89
CA ASP A 89 22.46 12.59 -14.67
C ASP A 89 21.13 11.84 -14.54
N ILE A 90 20.02 12.58 -14.71
CA ILE A 90 18.67 12.03 -14.67
C ILE A 90 17.93 12.36 -15.96
N SER A 91 17.01 11.50 -16.39
CA SER A 91 16.20 11.80 -17.57
C SER A 91 15.42 13.11 -17.39
N ARG A 92 15.27 13.88 -18.47
CA ARG A 92 14.47 15.12 -18.48
C ARG A 92 13.04 14.88 -17.96
N THR A 93 12.46 13.74 -18.30
CA THR A 93 11.14 13.31 -17.81
C THR A 93 11.13 13.04 -16.31
N SER A 94 12.19 12.45 -15.77
CA SER A 94 12.33 12.22 -14.32
C SER A 94 12.50 13.54 -13.58
N ALA A 95 13.38 14.43 -14.07
CA ALA A 95 13.58 15.77 -13.51
C ALA A 95 12.27 16.57 -13.47
N ARG A 96 11.51 16.59 -14.59
CA ARG A 96 10.21 17.27 -14.67
C ARG A 96 9.13 16.66 -13.78
N ARG A 97 9.22 15.37 -13.44
CA ARG A 97 8.31 14.70 -12.49
C ARG A 97 8.71 14.88 -11.03
N ILE A 98 9.89 15.42 -10.76
CA ILE A 98 10.40 15.73 -9.42
C ILE A 98 10.14 17.20 -9.08
N LEU A 99 10.32 18.10 -10.06
CA LEU A 99 9.85 19.49 -10.02
C LEU A 99 8.34 19.53 -9.80
#